data_AF-A0A950IUK2-F1
#
_entry.id   AF-A0A950IUK2-F1
#
_cell.length_a   1.000
_cell.length_b   1.000
_cell.length_c   1.000
_cell.angle_alpha   90.00
_cell.angle_beta   90.00
_cell.angle_gamma   90.00
#
_symmetry.space_group_name_H-M   'P 1'
#
loop_
_entity.id
_entity.type
_entity.pdbx_description
1 polymer ?
#
loop_
_entity_poly.entity_id
_entity_poly.type
_entity_poly.pdbx_seq_one_letter_code
_entity_poly.pdbx_strand_id
1 'polypeptide(L)'
;MAFTVTDWLVIAGYLLFNLLIGFYYRSKAGNSTEDFFISGRDVSWWLAGTSMVATTFAADTPLLVCGLVATQGISGNWIWWSFCLSGMTTVFFFARYWRRAEILTDVELVEIRYGGKPAAFLRGFKAIYLGLLMNCFILGWVTRAMVDIIAVVLGPMIAAGRELTLTVGSHSLFHYTLGDPRHTALAICIFVLVPFTGLYTFIGGLWGVLVTDLFQFALKMTMIVVLAWLAVAHLGGMHALKLQLSAVDTATRAAGIPTSNVLSFLPDFRTGVTTANVWTLPLLTFFMYLGVQWWASWYPGAEPGGGGYIAQRMFSAKNEKHSLGATLWFNVAHYALRPWPWILTGLVALAIYSPHGGLHPNEAFAANPQQGYVMVLRDYLPPALRGLMVAAFLAAYMSTIGTQLNWGTSYLVNDFYRRFLVRQAGEHHYVLVSKTITVILVL
;
A
#
# COMPACT_ATOMS: atom_id res chain seq x y z
N MET A 1 18.50 12.06 12.50
CA MET A 1 19.22 12.24 11.22
C MET A 1 18.92 13.63 10.70
N ALA A 2 19.92 14.37 10.22
CA ALA A 2 19.68 15.61 9.47
C ALA A 2 19.57 15.25 7.98
N PHE A 3 18.59 15.85 7.29
CA PHE A 3 18.45 15.73 5.84
C PHE A 3 19.37 16.75 5.18
N THR A 4 20.04 16.33 4.13
CA THR A 4 20.86 17.19 3.30
C THR A 4 20.00 17.97 2.31
N VAL A 5 20.54 19.04 1.71
CA VAL A 5 19.87 19.76 0.63
C VAL A 5 19.52 18.82 -0.53
N THR A 6 20.40 17.85 -0.83
CA THR A 6 20.17 16.82 -1.85
C THR A 6 18.93 15.98 -1.55
N ASP A 7 18.71 15.60 -0.28
CA ASP A 7 17.53 14.83 0.10
C ASP A 7 16.23 15.59 -0.19
N TRP A 8 16.19 16.89 0.15
CA TRP A 8 15.05 17.76 -0.14
C TRP A 8 14.84 18.00 -1.62
N LEU A 9 15.91 18.18 -2.40
CA LEU A 9 15.83 18.32 -3.86
C LEU A 9 15.26 17.06 -4.52
N VAL A 10 15.64 15.87 -4.05
CA VAL A 10 15.07 14.60 -4.54
C VAL A 10 13.58 14.50 -4.23
N ILE A 11 13.17 14.83 -3.01
CA ILE A 11 11.76 14.80 -2.61
C ILE A 11 10.94 15.83 -3.41
N ALA A 12 11.43 17.06 -3.53
CA ALA A 12 10.77 18.11 -4.31
C ALA A 12 10.69 17.76 -5.80
N GLY A 13 11.76 17.20 -6.37
CA GLY A 13 11.80 16.71 -7.74
C GLY A 13 10.80 15.58 -7.99
N TYR A 14 10.68 14.64 -7.04
CA TYR A 14 9.69 13.57 -7.09
C TYR A 14 8.25 14.13 -7.06
N LEU A 15 7.94 15.06 -6.16
CA LEU A 15 6.61 15.69 -6.09
C LEU A 15 6.30 16.44 -7.39
N LEU A 16 7.22 17.30 -7.84
CA LEU A 16 7.07 18.05 -9.10
C LEU A 16 6.84 17.12 -10.28
N PHE A 17 7.58 16.02 -10.37
CA PHE A 17 7.43 15.03 -11.43
C PHE A 17 6.01 14.44 -11.47
N ASN A 18 5.44 14.06 -10.33
CA ASN A 18 4.05 13.56 -10.28
C ASN A 18 3.05 14.62 -10.73
N LEU A 19 3.24 15.87 -10.30
CA LEU A 19 2.37 16.98 -10.69
C LEU A 19 2.42 17.23 -12.21
N LEU A 20 3.63 17.20 -12.80
CA LEU A 20 3.82 17.36 -14.24
C LEU A 20 3.15 16.23 -15.04
N ILE A 21 3.22 14.99 -14.58
CA ILE A 21 2.49 13.88 -15.20
C ILE A 21 0.98 14.12 -15.14
N GLY A 22 0.47 14.56 -13.99
CA GLY A 22 -0.95 14.91 -13.83
C GLY A 22 -1.39 15.95 -14.87
N PHE A 23 -0.62 17.03 -15.02
CA PHE A 23 -0.89 18.06 -16.02
C PHE A 23 -0.77 17.56 -17.47
N TYR A 24 0.22 16.73 -17.77
CA TYR A 24 0.42 16.17 -19.11
C TYR A 24 -0.78 15.34 -19.57
N TYR A 25 -1.36 14.54 -18.68
CA TYR A 25 -2.54 13.70 -18.98
C TYR A 25 -3.89 14.41 -18.79
N ARG A 26 -3.90 15.71 -18.45
CA ARG A 26 -5.12 16.50 -18.26
C ARG A 26 -6.07 16.43 -19.46
N SER A 27 -5.55 16.54 -20.67
CA SER A 27 -6.36 16.54 -21.90
C SER A 27 -7.05 15.19 -22.12
N LYS A 28 -6.41 14.09 -21.71
CA LYS A 28 -6.97 12.74 -21.77
C LYS A 28 -7.98 12.43 -20.68
N ALA A 29 -8.04 13.21 -19.60
CA ALA A 29 -8.96 12.97 -18.48
C ALA A 29 -10.26 13.77 -18.56
N GLY A 30 -10.39 14.70 -19.53
CA GLY A 30 -11.45 15.72 -19.53
C GLY A 30 -12.69 15.42 -20.36
N ASN A 31 -12.66 14.45 -21.27
CA ASN A 31 -13.70 14.33 -22.30
C ASN A 31 -14.91 13.50 -21.85
N SER A 32 -14.68 12.42 -21.09
CA SER A 32 -15.74 11.52 -20.64
C SER A 32 -15.42 10.87 -19.29
N THR A 33 -16.43 10.29 -18.64
CA THR A 33 -16.23 9.48 -17.42
C THR A 33 -15.44 8.21 -17.70
N GLU A 34 -15.55 7.64 -18.90
CA GLU A 34 -14.74 6.50 -19.34
C GLU A 34 -13.25 6.86 -19.41
N ASP A 35 -12.94 8.03 -19.98
CA ASP A 35 -11.59 8.58 -20.03
C ASP A 35 -11.04 8.86 -18.62
N PHE A 36 -11.87 9.42 -17.74
CA PHE A 36 -11.48 9.79 -16.39
C PHE A 36 -11.26 8.58 -15.46
N PHE A 37 -12.15 7.59 -15.48
CA PHE A 37 -12.13 6.46 -14.54
C PHE A 37 -11.49 5.19 -15.06
N ILE A 38 -11.49 4.95 -16.37
CA ILE A 38 -10.92 3.73 -16.97
C ILE A 38 -10.02 4.01 -18.18
N SER A 39 -9.55 5.25 -18.35
CA SER A 39 -8.51 5.61 -19.31
C SER A 39 -8.87 5.30 -20.77
N GLY A 40 -10.16 5.40 -21.13
CA GLY A 40 -10.64 5.10 -22.49
C GLY A 40 -10.42 3.64 -22.90
N ARG A 41 -10.24 2.75 -21.92
CA ARG A 41 -9.93 1.33 -22.11
C ARG A 41 -8.70 1.06 -22.98
N ASP A 42 -7.72 1.95 -22.97
CA ASP A 42 -6.53 1.83 -23.83
C ASP A 42 -5.25 1.48 -23.06
N VAL A 43 -5.37 0.84 -21.90
CA VAL A 43 -4.23 0.53 -21.02
C VAL A 43 -3.55 -0.79 -21.40
N SER A 44 -2.23 -0.78 -21.50
CA SER A 44 -1.41 -1.97 -21.78
C SER A 44 -1.31 -2.89 -20.55
N TRP A 45 -0.93 -4.15 -20.77
CA TRP A 45 -0.98 -5.18 -19.72
C TRP A 45 0.08 -4.92 -18.65
N TRP A 46 1.27 -4.50 -19.07
CA TRP A 46 2.38 -4.20 -18.20
C TRP A 46 2.12 -2.94 -17.37
N LEU A 47 1.44 -1.93 -17.94
CA LEU A 47 1.10 -0.70 -17.22
C LEU A 47 0.00 -0.97 -16.18
N ALA A 48 -1.09 -1.62 -16.59
CA ALA A 48 -2.18 -1.98 -15.70
C ALA A 48 -1.71 -2.87 -14.55
N GLY A 49 -0.98 -3.95 -14.86
CA GLY A 49 -0.47 -4.87 -13.85
C GLY A 49 0.54 -4.21 -12.92
N THR A 50 1.44 -3.36 -13.43
CA THR A 50 2.38 -2.63 -12.58
C THR A 50 1.67 -1.64 -11.66
N SER A 51 0.63 -0.95 -12.14
CA SER A 51 -0.22 -0.12 -11.28
C SER A 51 -0.90 -0.95 -10.18
N MET A 52 -1.44 -2.12 -10.47
CA MET A 52 -2.01 -2.99 -9.44
C MET A 52 -0.97 -3.34 -8.34
N VAL A 53 0.27 -3.62 -8.73
CA VAL A 53 1.36 -3.93 -7.77
C VAL A 53 1.77 -2.67 -7.00
N ALA A 54 1.77 -1.52 -7.67
CA ALA A 54 2.06 -0.24 -7.05
C ALA A 54 1.00 0.09 -6.00
N THR A 55 -0.28 0.07 -6.34
CA THR A 55 -1.38 0.39 -5.41
C THR A 55 -1.36 -0.52 -4.18
N THR A 56 -1.14 -1.82 -4.37
CA THR A 56 -1.10 -2.79 -3.25
C THR A 56 0.20 -2.74 -2.46
N PHE A 57 1.21 -1.99 -2.92
CA PHE A 57 2.39 -1.67 -2.15
C PHE A 57 2.17 -0.31 -1.50
N ALA A 58 1.41 -0.36 -0.41
CA ALA A 58 1.15 0.75 0.48
C ALA A 58 2.27 0.91 1.53
N ALA A 59 2.26 2.03 2.25
CA ALA A 59 3.32 2.39 3.18
C ALA A 59 3.37 1.47 4.42
N ASP A 60 2.26 0.84 4.78
CA ASP A 60 2.09 -0.07 5.92
C ASP A 60 2.62 -1.48 5.64
N THR A 61 2.59 -1.95 4.40
CA THR A 61 2.87 -3.36 4.07
C THR A 61 4.27 -3.83 4.47
N PRO A 62 5.37 -3.07 4.29
CA PRO A 62 6.70 -3.51 4.72
C PRO A 62 6.81 -3.62 6.25
N LEU A 63 6.15 -2.73 6.99
CA LEU A 63 6.12 -2.71 8.45
C LEU A 63 5.36 -3.95 8.97
N LEU A 64 4.20 -4.24 8.37
CA LEU A 64 3.40 -5.43 8.70
C LEU A 64 4.19 -6.71 8.45
N VAL A 65 4.86 -6.83 7.29
CA VAL A 65 5.69 -8.00 6.94
C VAL A 65 6.84 -8.17 7.91
N CYS A 66 7.51 -7.07 8.29
CA CYS A 66 8.56 -7.11 9.31
C CYS A 66 8.04 -7.65 10.65
N GLY A 67 6.88 -7.15 11.11
CA GLY A 67 6.27 -7.64 12.36
C GLY A 67 5.88 -9.11 12.31
N LEU A 68 5.36 -9.59 11.17
CA LEU A 68 5.01 -11.01 10.99
C LEU A 68 6.25 -11.90 10.92
N VAL A 69 7.32 -11.45 10.26
CA VAL A 69 8.60 -12.18 10.26
C VAL A 69 9.24 -12.21 11.64
N ALA A 70 9.16 -11.12 12.39
CA ALA A 70 9.71 -11.04 13.75
C ALA A 70 8.97 -11.96 14.74
N THR A 71 7.66 -12.19 14.55
CA THR A 71 6.83 -12.97 15.48
C THR A 71 6.62 -14.42 15.05
N GLN A 72 6.58 -14.71 13.75
CA GLN A 72 6.20 -16.01 13.19
C GLN A 72 7.22 -16.55 12.16
N GLY A 73 8.31 -15.82 11.90
CA GLY A 73 9.30 -16.18 10.89
C GLY A 73 8.77 -16.09 9.46
N ILE A 74 9.46 -16.76 8.53
CA ILE A 74 9.06 -16.82 7.12
C ILE A 74 7.68 -17.49 6.96
N SER A 75 7.36 -18.47 7.79
CA SER A 75 6.07 -19.17 7.72
C SER A 75 4.84 -18.26 7.96
N GLY A 76 4.98 -17.17 8.73
CA GLY A 76 3.90 -16.21 8.97
C GLY A 76 3.34 -15.55 7.69
N ASN A 77 4.14 -15.51 6.63
CA ASN A 77 3.81 -14.88 5.35
C ASN A 77 2.74 -15.67 4.56
N TRP A 78 2.41 -16.91 4.99
CA TRP A 78 1.29 -17.68 4.44
C TRP A 78 -0.07 -17.02 4.63
N ILE A 79 -0.20 -16.11 5.61
CA ILE A 79 -1.41 -15.30 5.77
C ILE A 79 -1.76 -14.56 4.48
N TRP A 80 -0.78 -14.09 3.70
CA TRP A 80 -1.08 -13.46 2.41
C TRP A 80 -0.74 -14.34 1.21
N TRP A 81 0.26 -15.23 1.28
CA TRP A 81 0.57 -16.11 0.14
C TRP A 81 -0.60 -17.03 -0.20
N SER A 82 -1.48 -17.35 0.76
CA SER A 82 -2.74 -18.05 0.49
C SER A 82 -3.66 -17.31 -0.48
N PHE A 83 -3.67 -15.97 -0.50
CA PHE A 83 -4.45 -15.18 -1.46
C PHE A 83 -3.95 -15.32 -2.90
N CYS A 84 -2.75 -15.87 -3.14
CA CYS A 84 -2.29 -16.20 -4.48
C CYS A 84 -3.28 -17.15 -5.19
N LEU A 85 -3.90 -18.09 -4.48
CA LEU A 85 -4.94 -18.96 -5.03
C LEU A 85 -6.13 -18.17 -5.60
N SER A 86 -6.55 -17.15 -4.85
CA SER A 86 -7.59 -16.21 -5.25
C SER A 86 -7.19 -15.42 -6.48
N GLY A 87 -5.98 -14.86 -6.46
CA GLY A 87 -5.44 -14.10 -7.58
C GLY A 87 -5.29 -14.93 -8.86
N MET A 88 -4.84 -16.18 -8.75
CA MET A 88 -4.74 -17.10 -9.90
C MET A 88 -6.12 -17.50 -10.45
N THR A 89 -7.12 -17.65 -9.58
CA THR A 89 -8.51 -17.82 -10.02
C THR A 89 -8.99 -16.61 -10.80
N THR A 90 -8.70 -15.39 -10.32
CA THR A 90 -9.00 -14.14 -11.03
C THR A 90 -8.31 -14.07 -12.40
N VAL A 91 -7.04 -14.47 -12.50
CA VAL A 91 -6.28 -14.47 -13.77
C VAL A 91 -6.96 -15.34 -14.83
N PHE A 92 -7.25 -16.60 -14.50
CA PHE A 92 -7.65 -17.58 -15.51
C PHE A 92 -9.15 -17.63 -15.77
N PHE A 93 -9.98 -17.33 -14.77
CA PHE A 93 -11.42 -17.36 -14.92
C PHE A 93 -12.01 -15.97 -15.18
N PHE A 94 -11.68 -14.99 -14.33
CA PHE A 94 -12.43 -13.74 -14.31
C PHE A 94 -11.83 -12.62 -15.16
N ALA A 95 -10.53 -12.63 -15.44
CA ALA A 95 -9.88 -11.48 -16.06
C ALA A 95 -10.39 -11.10 -17.44
N ARG A 96 -10.72 -12.11 -18.24
CA ARG A 96 -11.35 -11.90 -19.54
C ARG A 96 -12.78 -11.41 -19.39
N TYR A 97 -13.56 -11.98 -18.47
CA TYR A 97 -14.95 -11.60 -18.25
C TYR A 97 -15.11 -10.19 -17.72
N TRP A 98 -14.26 -9.76 -16.79
CA TRP A 98 -14.26 -8.38 -16.29
C TRP A 98 -14.02 -7.37 -17.41
N ARG A 99 -13.09 -7.66 -18.33
CA ARG A 99 -12.89 -6.77 -19.49
C ARG A 99 -14.06 -6.82 -20.47
N ARG A 100 -14.65 -7.99 -20.71
CA ARG A 100 -15.84 -8.16 -21.59
C ARG A 100 -17.11 -7.52 -21.05
N ALA A 101 -17.19 -7.28 -19.74
CA ALA A 101 -18.40 -6.74 -19.13
C ALA A 101 -18.68 -5.29 -19.53
N GLU A 102 -17.66 -4.54 -19.99
CA GLU A 102 -17.76 -3.14 -20.43
C GLU A 102 -18.44 -2.18 -19.43
N ILE A 103 -18.40 -2.55 -18.15
CA ILE A 103 -18.83 -1.72 -17.03
C ILE A 103 -17.75 -0.73 -16.61
N LEU A 104 -18.16 0.35 -15.93
CA LEU A 104 -17.22 1.31 -15.32
C LEU A 104 -16.77 0.84 -13.92
N THR A 105 -17.65 0.13 -13.21
CA THR A 105 -17.45 -0.31 -11.83
C THR A 105 -17.95 -1.74 -11.68
N ASP A 106 -17.34 -2.52 -10.80
CA ASP A 106 -17.80 -3.87 -10.45
C ASP A 106 -19.18 -3.88 -9.76
N VAL A 107 -19.55 -2.81 -9.05
CA VAL A 107 -20.85 -2.67 -8.40
C VAL A 107 -22.00 -2.61 -9.41
N GLU A 108 -21.76 -2.04 -10.60
CA GLU A 108 -22.70 -2.02 -11.71
C GLU A 108 -23.13 -3.43 -12.14
N LEU A 109 -22.22 -4.42 -12.06
CA LEU A 109 -22.51 -5.80 -12.41
C LEU A 109 -23.64 -6.40 -11.56
N VAL A 110 -23.81 -5.96 -10.31
CA VAL A 110 -24.87 -6.45 -9.42
C VAL A 110 -26.24 -6.23 -10.04
N GLU A 111 -26.48 -5.03 -10.56
CA GLU A 111 -27.77 -4.68 -11.15
C GLU A 111 -27.98 -5.37 -12.50
N ILE A 112 -26.92 -5.53 -13.30
CA ILE A 112 -26.95 -6.28 -14.56
C ILE A 112 -27.27 -7.77 -14.30
N ARG A 113 -26.68 -8.36 -13.27
CA ARG A 113 -26.76 -9.80 -13.00
C ARG A 113 -28.08 -10.24 -12.37
N TYR A 114 -28.60 -9.46 -11.42
CA TYR A 114 -29.74 -9.84 -10.59
C TYR A 114 -31.03 -9.09 -10.94
N GLY A 115 -30.92 -7.87 -11.48
CA GLY A 115 -32.08 -7.06 -11.86
C GLY A 115 -33.02 -6.67 -10.72
N GLY A 116 -33.97 -5.78 -11.02
CA GLY A 116 -35.05 -5.40 -10.11
C GLY A 116 -34.64 -4.44 -8.98
N LYS A 117 -35.65 -4.06 -8.16
CA LYS A 117 -35.49 -3.09 -7.07
C LYS A 117 -34.45 -3.49 -6.01
N PRO A 118 -34.36 -4.77 -5.57
CA PRO A 118 -33.36 -5.18 -4.60
C PRO A 118 -31.93 -5.02 -5.12
N ALA A 119 -31.66 -5.36 -6.39
CA ALA A 119 -30.33 -5.20 -6.97
C ALA A 119 -29.95 -3.73 -7.15
N ALA A 120 -30.90 -2.87 -7.54
CA ALA A 120 -30.68 -1.43 -7.60
C ALA A 120 -30.36 -0.85 -6.21
N PHE A 121 -31.10 -1.25 -5.17
CA PHE A 121 -30.79 -0.86 -3.79
C PHE A 121 -29.39 -1.30 -3.38
N LEU A 122 -29.02 -2.56 -3.67
CA LEU A 122 -27.71 -3.10 -3.35
C LEU A 122 -26.58 -2.35 -4.08
N ARG A 123 -26.79 -1.97 -5.36
CA ARG A 123 -25.86 -1.12 -6.12
C ARG A 123 -25.63 0.22 -5.42
N GLY A 124 -26.71 0.94 -5.11
CA GLY A 124 -26.62 2.24 -4.44
C GLY A 124 -26.01 2.17 -3.04
N PHE A 125 -26.38 1.16 -2.25
CA PHE A 125 -25.81 0.93 -0.93
C PHE A 125 -24.31 0.64 -0.99
N LYS A 126 -23.88 -0.31 -1.85
CA LYS A 126 -22.47 -0.63 -2.03
C LYS A 126 -21.67 0.58 -2.53
N ALA A 127 -22.26 1.39 -3.41
CA ALA A 127 -21.60 2.59 -3.92
C ALA A 127 -21.25 3.59 -2.80
N ILE A 128 -22.19 3.87 -1.89
CA ILE A 128 -21.93 4.74 -0.73
C ILE A 128 -21.00 4.06 0.27
N TYR A 129 -21.28 2.81 0.61
CA TYR A 129 -20.51 2.08 1.63
C TYR A 129 -19.04 1.93 1.22
N LEU A 130 -18.76 1.46 0.00
CA LEU A 130 -17.40 1.27 -0.48
C LEU A 130 -16.77 2.58 -0.96
N GLY A 131 -17.53 3.43 -1.63
CA GLY A 131 -17.02 4.66 -2.25
C GLY A 131 -16.75 5.80 -1.28
N LEU A 132 -17.50 5.86 -0.17
CA LEU A 132 -17.32 6.88 0.87
C LEU A 132 -16.78 6.27 2.17
N LEU A 133 -17.57 5.43 2.85
CA LEU A 133 -17.26 5.02 4.23
C LEU A 133 -15.98 4.17 4.31
N MET A 134 -15.92 3.10 3.53
CA MET A 134 -14.75 2.21 3.52
C MET A 134 -13.52 2.89 2.92
N ASN A 135 -13.74 3.77 1.93
CA ASN A 135 -12.69 4.58 1.35
C ASN A 135 -12.00 5.45 2.41
N CYS A 136 -12.78 6.26 3.16
CA CYS A 136 -12.26 7.10 4.24
C CYS A 136 -11.54 6.27 5.32
N PHE A 137 -12.06 5.08 5.65
CA PHE A 137 -11.40 4.18 6.60
C PHE A 137 -10.02 3.72 6.10
N ILE A 138 -9.92 3.32 4.84
CA ILE A 138 -8.64 2.91 4.23
C ILE A 138 -7.67 4.09 4.14
N LEU A 139 -8.14 5.27 3.73
CA LEU A 139 -7.32 6.49 3.69
C LEU A 139 -6.77 6.84 5.08
N GLY A 140 -7.57 6.70 6.13
CA GLY A 140 -7.15 6.88 7.52
C GLY A 140 -6.09 5.87 7.96
N TRP A 141 -6.29 4.58 7.65
CA TRP A 141 -5.32 3.53 7.97
C TRP A 141 -3.97 3.76 7.27
N VAL A 142 -3.98 4.04 5.97
CA VAL A 142 -2.76 4.29 5.19
C VAL A 142 -2.06 5.56 5.67
N THR A 143 -2.82 6.58 6.07
CA THR A 143 -2.29 7.82 6.67
C THR A 143 -1.61 7.56 8.01
N ARG A 144 -2.19 6.72 8.87
CA ARG A 144 -1.54 6.32 10.14
C ARG A 144 -0.18 5.68 9.90
N ALA A 145 -0.06 4.80 8.91
CA ALA A 145 1.23 4.18 8.59
C ALA A 145 2.27 5.20 8.08
N MET A 146 1.85 6.15 7.25
CA MET A 146 2.73 7.23 6.80
C MET A 146 3.16 8.13 7.97
N VAL A 147 2.27 8.41 8.93
CA VAL A 147 2.60 9.13 10.16
C VAL A 147 3.70 8.43 10.93
N ASP A 148 3.63 7.11 11.10
CA ASP A 148 4.66 6.34 11.81
C ASP A 148 6.01 6.40 11.07
N ILE A 149 6.02 6.35 9.73
CA ILE A 149 7.25 6.49 8.94
C ILE A 149 7.84 7.89 9.09
N ILE A 150 7.05 8.95 8.92
CA ILE A 150 7.51 10.34 9.07
C ILE A 150 8.01 10.58 10.50
N ALA A 151 7.28 10.09 11.51
CA ALA A 151 7.66 10.26 12.90
C ALA A 151 8.99 9.58 13.25
N VAL A 152 9.33 8.45 12.63
CA VAL A 152 10.64 7.80 12.88
C VAL A 152 11.75 8.44 12.04
N VAL A 153 11.49 8.75 10.76
CA VAL A 153 12.51 9.25 9.82
C VAL A 153 12.82 10.74 10.06
N LEU A 154 11.78 11.56 10.16
CA LEU A 154 11.88 13.01 10.36
C LEU A 154 11.69 13.42 11.84
N GLY A 155 11.24 12.53 12.72
CA GLY A 155 10.96 12.87 14.12
C GLY A 155 12.09 13.57 14.87
N PRO A 156 13.36 13.11 14.77
CA PRO A 156 14.47 13.82 15.39
C PRO A 156 14.64 15.25 14.87
N MET A 157 14.37 15.49 13.58
CA MET A 157 14.42 16.82 12.97
C MET A 157 13.22 17.67 13.39
N ILE A 158 12.01 17.09 13.43
CA ILE A 158 10.79 17.76 13.90
C ILE A 158 10.93 18.15 15.38
N ALA A 159 11.46 17.24 16.20
CA ALA A 159 11.71 17.47 17.62
C ALA A 159 12.83 18.50 17.85
N ALA A 160 13.85 18.54 16.99
CA ALA A 160 14.88 19.58 17.02
C ALA A 160 14.36 20.95 16.53
N GLY A 161 13.40 20.95 15.60
CA GLY A 161 12.72 22.13 15.05
C GLY A 161 11.52 22.62 15.87
N ARG A 162 11.44 22.25 17.16
CA ARG A 162 10.39 22.71 18.10
C ARG A 162 10.25 24.24 18.18
N GLU A 163 11.25 24.99 17.71
CA GLU A 163 11.21 26.44 17.60
C GLU A 163 11.51 26.88 16.16
N LEU A 164 10.46 27.17 15.38
CA LEU A 164 10.60 27.89 14.11
C LEU A 164 10.46 29.38 14.40
N THR A 165 11.56 30.00 14.86
CA THR A 165 11.57 31.41 15.23
C THR A 165 11.90 32.25 13.99
N LEU A 166 10.88 32.92 13.43
CA LEU A 166 11.12 34.03 12.50
C LEU A 166 11.39 35.29 13.33
N THR A 167 12.65 35.55 13.60
CA THR A 167 13.13 36.78 14.25
C THR A 167 13.43 37.84 13.20
N VAL A 168 12.78 39.00 13.33
CA VAL A 168 13.17 40.23 12.62
C VAL A 168 13.53 41.27 13.69
N GLY A 169 14.84 41.48 13.90
CA GLY A 169 15.34 42.32 15.00
C GLY A 169 15.16 41.66 16.38
N SER A 170 14.76 42.44 17.39
CA SER A 170 14.56 42.00 18.78
C SER A 170 13.17 41.44 19.09
N HIS A 171 12.31 41.27 18.08
CA HIS A 171 10.95 40.78 18.26
C HIS A 171 10.73 39.46 17.50
N SER A 172 10.23 38.45 18.23
CA SER A 172 9.73 37.19 17.69
C SER A 172 8.36 37.44 17.05
N LEU A 173 8.25 37.30 15.72
CA LEU A 173 7.01 37.55 14.98
C LEU A 173 6.11 36.31 14.85
N PHE A 174 6.67 35.10 15.00
CA PHE A 174 5.93 33.84 14.90
C PHE A 174 6.52 32.80 15.86
N HIS A 175 5.72 32.34 16.81
CA HIS A 175 5.97 31.13 17.60
C HIS A 175 4.99 30.05 17.15
N TYR A 176 5.42 29.18 16.24
CA TYR A 176 4.70 27.93 15.98
C TYR A 176 5.57 26.77 16.44
N THR A 177 5.18 26.17 17.57
CA THR A 177 5.75 24.90 17.99
C THR A 177 5.16 23.82 17.09
N LEU A 178 5.97 23.25 16.20
CA LEU A 178 5.66 21.93 15.64
C LEU A 178 5.46 21.02 16.86
N GLY A 179 4.23 20.53 17.07
CA GLY A 179 3.85 19.78 18.26
C GLY A 179 4.62 18.46 18.39
N ASP A 180 4.01 17.47 19.06
CA ASP A 180 4.56 16.11 19.03
C ASP A 180 4.89 15.66 17.59
N PRO A 181 6.04 15.01 17.31
CA PRO A 181 6.42 14.61 15.96
C PRO A 181 5.32 13.83 15.21
N ARG A 182 4.48 13.07 15.92
CA ARG A 182 3.36 12.35 15.30
C ARG A 182 2.23 13.30 14.92
N HIS A 183 1.95 14.33 15.70
CA HIS A 183 0.95 15.36 15.34
C HIS A 183 1.40 16.19 14.13
N THR A 184 2.66 16.58 14.07
CA THR A 184 3.22 17.26 12.90
C THR A 184 3.21 16.36 11.67
N ALA A 185 3.61 15.09 11.81
CA ALA A 185 3.53 14.11 10.74
C ALA A 185 2.10 13.95 10.21
N LEU A 186 1.11 13.91 11.11
CA LEU A 186 -0.31 13.85 10.75
C LEU A 186 -0.74 15.11 9.99
N ALA A 187 -0.35 16.30 10.46
CA ALA A 187 -0.65 17.56 9.78
C ALA A 187 -0.03 17.60 8.38
N ILE A 188 1.20 17.12 8.19
CA ILE A 188 1.83 17.01 6.87
C ILE A 188 1.02 16.08 5.96
N CYS A 189 0.57 14.93 6.47
CA CYS A 189 -0.23 14.01 5.67
C CYS A 189 -1.56 14.65 5.24
N ILE A 190 -2.31 15.24 6.19
CA ILE A 190 -3.65 15.79 5.95
C ILE A 190 -3.62 17.07 5.12
N PHE A 191 -2.71 18.01 5.40
CA PHE A 191 -2.74 19.33 4.76
C PHE A 191 -1.82 19.43 3.54
N VAL A 192 -0.88 18.50 3.37
CA VAL A 192 0.06 18.51 2.23
C VAL A 192 -0.15 17.29 1.37
N LEU A 193 0.07 16.08 1.88
CA LEU A 193 0.17 14.88 1.04
C LEU A 193 -1.18 14.46 0.44
N VAL A 194 -2.27 14.45 1.23
CA VAL A 194 -3.61 14.08 0.72
C VAL A 194 -4.11 15.11 -0.31
N PRO A 195 -4.11 16.43 -0.04
CA PRO A 195 -4.52 17.43 -1.03
C PRO A 195 -3.63 17.44 -2.27
N PHE A 196 -2.31 17.29 -2.11
CA PHE A 196 -1.39 17.18 -3.24
C PHE A 196 -1.70 15.97 -4.12
N THR A 197 -2.00 14.82 -3.48
CA THR A 197 -2.38 13.60 -4.21
C THR A 197 -3.73 13.73 -4.90
N GLY A 198 -4.69 14.33 -4.20
CA GLY A 198 -5.99 14.68 -4.75
C GLY A 198 -5.86 15.59 -5.97
N LEU A 199 -4.97 16.58 -5.92
CA LEU A 199 -4.75 17.53 -7.02
C LEU A 199 -4.29 16.84 -8.31
N TYR A 200 -3.22 16.05 -8.28
CA TYR A 200 -2.75 15.42 -9.53
C TYR A 200 -3.71 14.33 -10.01
N THR A 201 -4.40 13.64 -9.10
CA THR A 201 -5.44 12.64 -9.43
C THR A 201 -6.65 13.30 -10.08
N PHE A 202 -7.09 14.44 -9.54
CA PHE A 202 -8.17 15.27 -10.08
C PHE A 202 -7.85 15.79 -11.49
N ILE A 203 -6.59 16.16 -11.74
CA ILE A 203 -6.16 16.69 -13.04
C ILE A 203 -6.00 15.55 -14.06
N GLY A 204 -5.29 14.48 -13.69
CA GLY A 204 -4.84 13.43 -14.62
C GLY A 204 -5.78 12.24 -14.79
N GLY A 205 -6.80 12.08 -13.92
CA GLY A 205 -7.67 10.90 -13.92
C GLY A 205 -6.90 9.59 -13.75
N LEU A 206 -7.47 8.47 -14.21
CA LEU A 206 -6.80 7.17 -14.12
C LEU A 206 -5.49 7.14 -14.95
N TRP A 207 -5.41 7.81 -16.11
CA TRP A 207 -4.18 7.86 -16.91
C TRP A 207 -3.00 8.45 -16.12
N GLY A 208 -3.23 9.56 -15.43
CA GLY A 208 -2.23 10.15 -14.54
C GLY A 208 -1.79 9.18 -13.46
N VAL A 209 -2.75 8.55 -12.76
CA VAL A 209 -2.49 7.58 -11.69
C VAL A 209 -1.67 6.39 -12.19
N LEU A 210 -2.04 5.77 -13.32
CA LEU A 210 -1.36 4.59 -13.87
C LEU A 210 0.11 4.88 -14.22
N VAL A 211 0.37 6.05 -14.82
CA VAL A 211 1.73 6.41 -15.24
C VAL A 211 2.57 6.81 -14.03
N THR A 212 2.03 7.57 -13.07
CA THR A 212 2.73 7.84 -11.82
C THR A 212 3.05 6.54 -11.08
N ASP A 213 2.10 5.60 -11.03
CA ASP A 213 2.26 4.29 -10.39
C ASP A 213 3.43 3.48 -10.98
N LEU A 214 3.66 3.57 -12.29
CA LEU A 214 4.78 2.90 -12.96
C LEU A 214 6.13 3.39 -12.41
N PHE A 215 6.32 4.71 -12.34
CA PHE A 215 7.54 5.31 -11.81
C PHE A 215 7.67 5.06 -10.31
N GLN A 216 6.56 5.20 -9.58
CA GLN A 216 6.48 4.93 -8.15
C GLN A 216 6.84 3.48 -7.84
N PHE A 217 6.38 2.51 -8.63
CA PHE A 217 6.75 1.10 -8.54
C PHE A 217 8.26 0.89 -8.73
N ALA A 218 8.84 1.45 -9.79
CA ALA A 218 10.28 1.31 -10.05
C ALA A 218 11.11 1.89 -8.90
N LEU A 219 10.76 3.10 -8.42
CA LEU A 219 11.43 3.76 -7.30
C LEU A 219 11.34 2.90 -6.03
N LYS A 220 10.13 2.52 -5.62
CA LYS A 220 9.96 1.79 -4.35
C LYS A 220 10.51 0.38 -4.38
N MET A 221 10.36 -0.35 -5.49
CA MET A 221 10.96 -1.67 -5.64
C MET A 221 12.49 -1.60 -5.57
N THR A 222 13.10 -0.62 -6.25
CA THR A 222 14.55 -0.44 -6.19
C THR A 222 15.00 -0.16 -4.76
N MET A 223 14.34 0.77 -4.06
CA MET A 223 14.75 1.16 -2.72
C MET A 223 14.59 0.06 -1.68
N ILE A 224 13.54 -0.77 -1.73
CA ILE A 224 13.41 -1.90 -0.80
C ILE A 224 14.43 -3.01 -1.07
N VAL A 225 14.78 -3.25 -2.34
CA VAL A 225 15.81 -4.23 -2.72
C VAL A 225 17.18 -3.74 -2.23
N VAL A 226 17.49 -2.46 -2.45
CA VAL A 226 18.72 -1.83 -1.98
C VAL A 226 18.81 -1.88 -0.46
N LEU A 227 17.73 -1.56 0.26
CA LEU A 227 17.70 -1.64 1.72
C LEU A 227 17.96 -3.08 2.21
N ALA A 228 17.25 -4.06 1.65
CA ALA A 228 17.42 -5.46 2.02
C ALA A 228 18.85 -5.95 1.76
N TRP A 229 19.42 -5.59 0.62
CA TRP A 229 20.79 -5.95 0.25
C TRP A 229 21.82 -5.31 1.19
N LEU A 230 21.71 -4.00 1.44
CA LEU A 230 22.60 -3.28 2.36
C LEU A 230 22.51 -3.82 3.79
N ALA A 231 21.31 -4.08 4.28
CA ALA A 231 21.07 -4.62 5.61
C ALA A 231 21.73 -6.00 5.76
N VAL A 232 21.54 -6.91 4.80
CA VAL A 232 22.20 -8.23 4.81
C VAL A 232 23.72 -8.11 4.66
N ALA A 233 24.22 -7.20 3.81
CA ALA A 233 25.64 -6.99 3.62
C ALA A 233 26.33 -6.48 4.90
N HIS A 234 25.69 -5.57 5.64
CA HIS A 234 26.21 -5.06 6.90
C HIS A 234 26.33 -6.12 8.00
N LEU A 235 25.50 -7.16 7.97
CA LEU A 235 25.64 -8.31 8.88
C LEU A 235 26.80 -9.24 8.51
N GLY A 236 27.47 -9.03 7.38
CA GLY A 236 28.46 -9.97 6.84
C GLY A 236 27.87 -11.00 5.88
N GLY A 237 26.67 -10.75 5.35
CA GLY A 237 26.02 -11.56 4.32
C GLY A 237 25.05 -12.62 4.85
N MET A 238 24.52 -13.43 3.94
CA MET A 238 23.45 -14.39 4.23
C MET A 238 23.86 -15.47 5.23
N HIS A 239 25.13 -15.90 5.21
CA HIS A 239 25.64 -16.90 6.14
C HIS A 239 25.62 -16.37 7.58
N ALA A 240 26.13 -15.15 7.79
CA ALA A 240 26.14 -14.51 9.10
C ALA A 240 24.72 -14.23 9.61
N LEU A 241 23.80 -13.80 8.73
CA LEU A 241 22.38 -13.65 9.07
C LEU A 241 21.77 -14.96 9.59
N LYS A 242 21.98 -16.08 8.88
CA LYS A 242 21.45 -17.39 9.32
C LYS A 242 22.03 -17.83 10.66
N LEU A 243 23.33 -17.64 10.88
CA LEU A 243 23.98 -17.98 12.14
C LEU A 243 23.40 -17.14 13.30
N GLN A 244 23.25 -15.84 13.09
CA GLN A 244 22.71 -14.93 14.09
C GLN A 244 21.24 -15.23 14.41
N LEU A 245 20.43 -15.56 13.39
CA LEU A 245 19.04 -16.00 13.61
C LEU A 245 18.95 -17.31 14.40
N SER A 246 19.88 -18.24 14.17
CA SER A 246 19.95 -19.47 14.98
C SER A 246 20.31 -19.19 16.44
N ALA A 247 21.17 -18.18 16.68
CA ALA A 247 21.51 -17.74 18.03
C ALA A 247 20.31 -17.08 18.73
N VAL A 248 19.58 -16.21 18.03
CA VAL A 248 18.32 -15.60 18.51
C VAL A 248 17.29 -16.67 18.87
N ASP A 249 17.07 -17.64 17.99
CA ASP A 249 16.13 -18.75 18.22
C ASP A 249 16.53 -19.58 19.45
N THR A 250 17.82 -19.93 19.59
CA THR A 250 18.33 -20.66 20.77
C THR A 250 18.15 -19.86 22.07
N ALA A 251 18.45 -18.56 22.06
CA ALA A 251 18.28 -17.68 23.21
C ALA A 251 16.81 -17.50 23.59
N THR A 252 15.92 -17.42 22.60
CA THR A 252 14.48 -17.27 22.81
C THR A 252 13.87 -18.54 23.41
N ARG A 253 14.29 -19.71 22.92
CA ARG A 253 13.92 -21.01 23.50
C ARG A 253 14.45 -21.19 24.92
N ALA A 254 15.67 -20.71 25.20
CA ALA A 254 16.24 -20.72 26.56
C ALA A 254 15.46 -19.81 27.53
N ALA A 255 14.84 -18.74 27.04
CA ALA A 255 13.94 -17.88 27.81
C ALA A 255 12.54 -18.50 28.05
N GLY A 256 12.30 -19.74 27.61
CA GLY A 256 11.03 -20.45 27.78
C GLY A 256 9.93 -19.98 26.83
N ILE A 257 10.26 -19.18 25.81
CA ILE A 257 9.31 -18.67 24.83
C ILE A 257 9.18 -19.68 23.68
N PRO A 258 7.98 -20.25 23.43
CA PRO A 258 7.77 -21.15 22.31
C PRO A 258 8.03 -20.43 20.98
N THR A 259 8.97 -20.93 20.19
CA THR A 259 9.34 -20.37 18.89
C THR A 259 9.49 -21.47 17.86
N SER A 260 9.02 -21.22 16.64
CA SER A 260 9.27 -22.07 15.48
C SER A 260 10.56 -21.63 14.79
N ASN A 261 11.13 -22.49 13.94
CA ASN A 261 12.28 -22.14 13.13
C ASN A 261 11.95 -20.93 12.25
N VAL A 262 12.61 -19.80 12.50
CA VAL A 262 12.38 -18.52 11.82
C VAL A 262 12.52 -18.64 10.29
N LEU A 263 13.39 -19.53 9.81
CA LEU A 263 13.67 -19.73 8.38
C LEU A 263 12.76 -20.77 7.71
N SER A 264 11.90 -21.45 8.46
CA SER A 264 10.98 -22.44 7.91
C SER A 264 9.96 -21.76 6.97
N PHE A 265 9.83 -22.31 5.76
CA PHE A 265 8.83 -21.83 4.80
C PHE A 265 7.42 -22.27 5.17
N LEU A 266 7.27 -23.51 5.66
CA LEU A 266 6.01 -24.04 6.17
C LEU A 266 5.96 -23.88 7.69
N PRO A 267 4.77 -23.68 8.28
CA PRO A 267 4.64 -23.66 9.73
C PRO A 267 5.02 -25.02 10.33
N ASP A 268 5.46 -25.01 11.60
CA ASP A 268 5.79 -26.26 12.29
C ASP A 268 4.52 -27.05 12.60
N PHE A 269 4.36 -28.18 11.92
CA PHE A 269 3.19 -29.05 12.09
C PHE A 269 3.28 -29.93 13.33
N ARG A 270 4.41 -29.96 14.05
CA ARG A 270 4.62 -30.80 15.24
C ARG A 270 4.02 -30.21 16.51
N THR A 271 3.79 -28.90 16.54
CA THR A 271 3.26 -28.17 17.71
C THR A 271 1.72 -28.14 17.77
N GLY A 272 1.04 -28.74 16.79
CA GLY A 272 -0.35 -28.41 16.42
C GLY A 272 -1.50 -29.25 16.98
N VAL A 273 -1.35 -30.03 18.06
CA VAL A 273 -2.48 -30.83 18.62
C VAL A 273 -2.66 -30.69 20.15
N THR A 274 -1.81 -29.92 20.84
CA THR A 274 -1.95 -29.73 22.30
C THR A 274 -2.60 -28.38 22.62
N THR A 275 -3.48 -28.38 23.63
CA THR A 275 -4.41 -27.30 24.01
C THR A 275 -3.77 -25.95 24.39
N ALA A 276 -2.44 -25.86 24.47
CA ALA A 276 -1.73 -24.65 24.90
C ALA A 276 -1.19 -23.77 23.74
N ASN A 277 -1.08 -24.29 22.51
CA ASN A 277 -0.35 -23.63 21.42
C ASN A 277 -1.24 -23.04 20.32
N VAL A 278 -2.36 -22.44 20.70
CA VAL A 278 -3.33 -21.81 19.76
C VAL A 278 -2.74 -20.57 19.06
N TRP A 279 -1.61 -20.04 19.53
CA TRP A 279 -1.02 -18.78 19.06
C TRP A 279 0.20 -18.90 18.13
N THR A 280 0.76 -20.10 17.94
CA THR A 280 1.76 -20.40 16.90
C THR A 280 1.04 -21.05 15.74
N LEU A 281 0.99 -20.42 14.54
CA LEU A 281 0.14 -20.82 13.39
C LEU A 281 -0.24 -22.32 13.44
N PRO A 282 -1.35 -22.66 14.11
CA PRO A 282 -1.72 -24.05 14.28
C PRO A 282 -1.90 -24.65 12.89
N LEU A 283 -1.62 -25.93 12.72
CA LEU A 283 -1.95 -26.69 11.51
C LEU A 283 -3.34 -26.30 10.95
N LEU A 284 -4.31 -26.09 11.85
CA LEU A 284 -5.65 -25.59 11.56
C LEU A 284 -5.65 -24.23 10.85
N THR A 285 -4.88 -23.24 11.31
CA THR A 285 -4.83 -21.91 10.71
C THR A 285 -4.19 -21.94 9.32
N PHE A 286 -3.15 -22.76 9.13
CA PHE A 286 -2.58 -22.97 7.79
C PHE A 286 -3.60 -23.58 6.81
N PHE A 287 -4.33 -24.61 7.22
CA PHE A 287 -5.39 -25.19 6.40
C PHE A 287 -6.59 -24.24 6.23
N MET A 288 -6.92 -23.42 7.23
CA MET A 288 -7.93 -22.37 7.10
C MET A 288 -7.52 -21.34 6.06
N TYR A 289 -6.23 -20.99 5.99
CA TYR A 289 -5.70 -20.10 4.95
C TYR A 289 -5.90 -20.68 3.54
N LEU A 290 -5.55 -21.95 3.35
CA LEU A 290 -5.67 -22.63 2.05
C LEU A 290 -7.10 -23.04 1.68
N GLY A 291 -7.95 -23.31 2.67
CA GLY A 291 -9.29 -23.86 2.47
C GLY A 291 -10.42 -22.85 2.51
N VAL A 292 -10.29 -21.76 3.27
CA VAL A 292 -11.38 -20.81 3.55
C VAL A 292 -10.97 -19.36 3.29
N GLN A 293 -9.84 -18.92 3.83
CA GLN A 293 -9.47 -17.50 3.85
C GLN A 293 -9.42 -16.86 2.47
N TRP A 294 -8.81 -17.54 1.50
CA TRP A 294 -8.55 -16.94 0.18
C TRP A 294 -9.82 -16.60 -0.62
N TRP A 295 -10.95 -17.26 -0.32
CA TRP A 295 -12.25 -17.01 -0.99
C TRP A 295 -13.31 -16.40 -0.07
N ALA A 296 -13.19 -16.55 1.25
CA ALA A 296 -14.14 -16.01 2.23
C ALA A 296 -13.74 -14.64 2.79
N SER A 297 -12.47 -14.25 2.68
CA SER A 297 -12.00 -12.96 3.19
C SER A 297 -12.09 -11.87 2.14
N TRP A 298 -12.58 -10.72 2.58
CA TRP A 298 -12.54 -9.48 1.81
C TRP A 298 -11.18 -8.80 2.02
N TYR A 299 -10.43 -8.61 0.93
CA TYR A 299 -9.20 -7.83 0.92
C TYR A 299 -9.43 -6.51 0.18
N PRO A 300 -9.09 -5.34 0.75
CA PRO A 300 -9.34 -4.04 0.14
C PRO A 300 -8.85 -3.97 -1.31
N GLY A 301 -9.81 -3.95 -2.24
CA GLY A 301 -9.60 -3.86 -3.69
C GLY A 301 -8.87 -5.02 -4.37
N ALA A 302 -8.78 -6.18 -3.72
CA ALA A 302 -8.40 -7.45 -4.34
C ALA A 302 -9.37 -8.56 -3.88
N GLU A 303 -10.66 -8.35 -4.12
CA GLU A 303 -11.69 -9.33 -3.73
C GLU A 303 -11.51 -10.67 -4.49
N PRO A 304 -11.91 -11.79 -3.88
CA PRO A 304 -11.89 -13.08 -4.56
C PRO A 304 -12.70 -13.07 -5.86
N GLY A 305 -12.04 -13.41 -6.97
CA GLY A 305 -12.62 -13.31 -8.32
C GLY A 305 -12.40 -11.97 -9.03
N GLY A 306 -11.69 -11.03 -8.39
CA GLY A 306 -11.41 -9.70 -8.92
C GLY A 306 -12.54 -8.74 -8.57
N GLY A 307 -12.22 -7.69 -7.81
CA GLY A 307 -13.16 -6.65 -7.39
C GLY A 307 -12.39 -5.40 -7.00
N GLY A 308 -13.09 -4.29 -6.81
CA GLY A 308 -12.51 -3.00 -6.45
C GLY A 308 -11.49 -2.45 -7.46
N TYR A 309 -10.41 -1.85 -6.98
CA TYR A 309 -9.45 -1.16 -7.85
C TYR A 309 -8.66 -2.10 -8.78
N ILE A 310 -8.45 -3.38 -8.44
CA ILE A 310 -7.86 -4.35 -9.37
C ILE A 310 -8.79 -4.57 -10.57
N ALA A 311 -10.09 -4.73 -10.31
CA ALA A 311 -11.08 -4.87 -11.38
C ALA A 311 -11.11 -3.61 -12.27
N GLN A 312 -11.00 -2.41 -11.67
CA GLN A 312 -10.87 -1.16 -12.43
C GLN A 312 -9.71 -1.18 -13.45
N ARG A 313 -8.55 -1.74 -13.09
CA ARG A 313 -7.40 -1.87 -14.01
C ARG A 313 -7.63 -2.96 -15.08
N MET A 314 -8.52 -3.91 -14.82
CA MET A 314 -8.93 -4.92 -15.80
C MET A 314 -9.92 -4.34 -16.80
N PHE A 315 -10.82 -3.45 -16.34
CA PHE A 315 -11.77 -2.72 -17.19
C PHE A 315 -11.06 -1.76 -18.15
N SER A 316 -10.00 -1.12 -17.67
CA SER A 316 -9.21 -0.15 -18.45
C SER A 316 -8.27 -0.78 -19.48
N ALA A 317 -8.10 -2.11 -19.47
CA ALA A 317 -7.21 -2.79 -20.41
C ALA A 317 -7.71 -2.69 -21.86
N LYS A 318 -6.78 -2.62 -22.83
CA LYS A 318 -7.08 -2.59 -24.29
C LYS A 318 -8.03 -3.70 -24.75
N ASN A 319 -7.78 -4.92 -24.25
CA ASN A 319 -8.58 -6.09 -24.55
C ASN A 319 -8.37 -7.17 -23.48
N GLU A 320 -9.07 -8.29 -23.63
CA GLU A 320 -9.02 -9.42 -22.69
C GLU A 320 -7.63 -10.01 -22.48
N LYS A 321 -6.80 -10.08 -23.54
CA LYS A 321 -5.42 -10.57 -23.41
C LYS A 321 -4.61 -9.62 -22.53
N HIS A 322 -4.83 -8.31 -22.70
CA HIS A 322 -4.18 -7.32 -21.87
C HIS A 322 -4.64 -7.36 -20.40
N SER A 323 -5.94 -7.58 -20.17
CA SER A 323 -6.48 -7.77 -18.82
C SER A 323 -5.88 -9.00 -18.14
N LEU A 324 -5.90 -10.16 -18.80
CA LEU A 324 -5.30 -11.40 -18.28
C LEU A 324 -3.80 -11.23 -18.02
N GLY A 325 -3.06 -10.64 -18.95
CA GLY A 325 -1.63 -10.38 -18.80
C GLY A 325 -1.32 -9.43 -17.63
N ALA A 326 -2.16 -8.41 -17.43
CA ALA A 326 -2.02 -7.47 -16.31
C ALA A 326 -2.20 -8.18 -14.97
N THR A 327 -3.28 -8.96 -14.83
CA THR A 327 -3.57 -9.70 -13.60
C THR A 327 -2.50 -10.78 -13.34
N LEU A 328 -1.98 -11.43 -14.38
CA LEU A 328 -0.91 -12.42 -14.22
C LEU A 328 0.39 -11.76 -13.76
N TRP A 329 0.80 -10.66 -14.40
CA TRP A 329 1.96 -9.88 -13.99
C TRP A 329 1.82 -9.39 -12.54
N PHE A 330 0.63 -8.90 -12.18
CA PHE A 330 0.32 -8.51 -10.81
C PHE A 330 0.56 -9.66 -9.84
N ASN A 331 0.03 -10.86 -10.09
CA ASN A 331 0.21 -12.00 -9.18
C ASN A 331 1.70 -12.38 -9.01
N VAL A 332 2.46 -12.44 -10.11
CA VAL A 332 3.89 -12.74 -10.06
C VAL A 332 4.63 -11.69 -9.24
N ALA A 333 4.45 -10.41 -9.55
CA ALA A 333 5.16 -9.35 -8.87
C ALA A 333 4.70 -9.18 -7.41
N HIS A 334 3.41 -9.30 -7.12
CA HIS A 334 2.82 -9.12 -5.79
C HIS A 334 3.20 -10.23 -4.81
N TYR A 335 3.17 -11.50 -5.24
CA TYR A 335 3.40 -12.65 -4.35
C TYR A 335 4.83 -13.21 -4.43
N ALA A 336 5.46 -13.21 -5.61
CA ALA A 336 6.75 -13.87 -5.82
C ALA A 336 7.96 -12.93 -5.80
N LEU A 337 7.80 -11.65 -6.14
CA LEU A 337 8.94 -10.71 -6.21
C LEU A 337 8.97 -9.75 -5.00
N ARG A 338 7.87 -9.04 -4.78
CA ARG A 338 7.79 -7.92 -3.84
C ARG A 338 7.94 -8.30 -2.35
N PRO A 339 7.43 -9.43 -1.84
CA PRO A 339 7.52 -9.72 -0.41
C PRO A 339 8.94 -10.03 0.07
N TRP A 340 9.80 -10.58 -0.79
CA TRP A 340 11.13 -11.05 -0.38
C TRP A 340 12.07 -9.98 0.17
N PRO A 341 12.22 -8.80 -0.45
CA PRO A 341 13.00 -7.71 0.15
C PRO A 341 12.50 -7.32 1.55
N TRP A 342 11.18 -7.30 1.76
CA TRP A 342 10.60 -7.02 3.08
C TRP A 342 10.89 -8.13 4.09
N ILE A 343 10.75 -9.39 3.67
CA ILE A 343 11.05 -10.56 4.50
C ILE A 343 12.52 -10.53 4.93
N LEU A 344 13.44 -10.30 3.99
CA LEU A 344 14.87 -10.17 4.27
C LEU A 344 15.16 -9.05 5.26
N THR A 345 14.55 -7.89 5.07
CA THR A 345 14.69 -6.75 5.99
C THR A 345 14.14 -7.09 7.37
N GLY A 346 13.01 -7.79 7.47
CA GLY A 346 12.43 -8.26 8.74
C GLY A 346 13.30 -9.30 9.46
N LEU A 347 13.93 -10.22 8.70
CA LEU A 347 14.89 -11.18 9.24
C LEU A 347 16.12 -10.47 9.81
N VAL A 348 16.62 -9.44 9.11
CA VAL A 348 17.72 -8.62 9.62
C VAL A 348 17.30 -7.86 10.87
N ALA A 349 16.11 -7.26 10.88
CA ALA A 349 15.58 -6.58 12.07
C ALA A 349 15.52 -7.51 13.28
N LEU A 350 15.04 -8.76 13.09
CA LEU A 350 15.03 -9.77 14.16
C LEU A 350 16.45 -10.15 14.60
N ALA A 351 17.37 -10.36 13.67
CA ALA A 351 18.76 -10.74 13.99
C ALA A 351 19.51 -9.68 14.81
N ILE A 352 19.19 -8.41 14.60
CA ILE A 352 19.83 -7.29 15.30
C ILE A 352 19.08 -6.93 16.58
N TYR A 353 17.78 -6.63 16.49
CA TYR A 353 17.06 -5.93 17.55
C TYR A 353 16.30 -6.85 18.50
N SER A 354 16.30 -8.16 18.28
CA SER A 354 15.62 -9.12 19.15
C SER A 354 16.05 -8.92 20.61
N PRO A 355 15.08 -8.84 21.56
CA PRO A 355 15.39 -8.77 22.99
C PRO A 355 16.17 -9.99 23.49
N HIS A 356 16.02 -11.13 22.80
CA HIS A 356 16.72 -12.37 23.12
C HIS A 356 17.72 -12.70 22.01
N GLY A 357 19.01 -12.59 22.33
CA GLY A 357 20.10 -12.98 21.44
C GLY A 357 20.35 -12.08 20.23
N GLY A 358 19.67 -10.92 20.11
CA GLY A 358 19.98 -9.92 19.08
C GLY A 358 21.34 -9.27 19.28
N LEU A 359 21.96 -8.78 18.21
CA LEU A 359 23.26 -8.07 18.28
C LEU A 359 23.16 -6.76 19.06
N HIS A 360 22.03 -6.05 18.92
CA HIS A 360 21.71 -4.80 19.60
C HIS A 360 20.26 -4.84 20.10
N PRO A 361 19.98 -5.58 21.19
CA PRO A 361 18.64 -5.73 21.74
C PRO A 361 17.99 -4.36 21.98
N ASN A 362 16.72 -4.22 21.59
CA ASN A 362 16.02 -2.94 21.65
C ASN A 362 14.58 -3.09 22.20
N GLU A 363 14.26 -2.33 23.24
CA GLU A 363 12.93 -2.37 23.89
C GLU A 363 11.80 -1.89 22.98
N ALA A 364 12.06 -0.89 22.11
CA ALA A 364 11.05 -0.41 21.17
C ALA A 364 10.71 -1.47 20.11
N PHE A 365 11.69 -2.26 19.68
CA PHE A 365 11.45 -3.41 18.80
C PHE A 365 10.65 -4.50 19.52
N ALA A 366 10.97 -4.80 20.78
CA ALA A 366 10.22 -5.77 21.58
C ALA A 366 8.75 -5.34 21.78
N ALA A 367 8.50 -4.05 22.01
CA ALA A 367 7.16 -3.50 22.16
C ALA A 367 6.39 -3.41 20.83
N ASN A 368 7.08 -3.11 19.73
CA ASN A 368 6.47 -3.00 18.40
C ASN A 368 7.40 -3.52 17.28
N PRO A 369 7.38 -4.84 17.00
CA PRO A 369 8.28 -5.45 16.01
C PRO A 369 8.11 -4.92 14.58
N GLN A 370 6.96 -4.30 14.25
CA GLN A 370 6.71 -3.69 12.94
C GLN A 370 7.63 -2.50 12.67
N GLN A 371 8.03 -1.76 13.72
CA GLN A 371 8.96 -0.65 13.61
C GLN A 371 10.38 -1.09 13.24
N GLY A 372 10.70 -2.39 13.40
CA GLY A 372 11.99 -2.96 13.02
C GLY A 372 12.37 -2.63 11.58
N TYR A 373 11.41 -2.57 10.66
CA TYR A 373 11.68 -2.20 9.27
C TYR A 373 12.25 -0.78 9.16
N VAL A 374 11.65 0.16 9.87
CA VAL A 374 12.07 1.57 9.85
C VAL A 374 13.35 1.77 10.66
N MET A 375 13.59 0.96 11.69
CA MET A 375 14.86 0.92 12.42
C MET A 375 16.01 0.45 11.52
N VAL A 376 15.83 -0.63 10.74
CA VAL A 376 16.83 -1.08 9.77
C VAL A 376 17.12 0.00 8.73
N LEU A 377 16.08 0.65 8.21
CA LEU A 377 16.25 1.80 7.31
C LEU A 377 17.08 2.91 7.96
N ARG A 378 16.76 3.27 9.20
CA ARG A 378 17.47 4.31 9.94
C ARG A 378 18.94 3.92 10.14
N ASP A 379 19.22 2.70 10.53
CA ASP A 379 20.57 2.35 10.98
C ASP A 379 21.50 1.99 9.81
N TYR A 380 20.96 1.46 8.71
CA TYR A 380 21.76 0.89 7.61
C TYR A 380 21.63 1.62 6.27
N LEU A 381 20.73 2.59 6.12
CA LEU A 381 20.63 3.34 4.86
C LEU A 381 21.65 4.50 4.81
N PRO A 382 22.55 4.52 3.81
CA PRO A 382 23.54 5.58 3.64
C PRO A 382 22.88 6.96 3.46
N PRO A 383 23.51 8.05 3.92
CA PRO A 383 22.98 9.41 3.78
C PRO A 383 22.53 9.76 2.36
N ALA A 384 23.30 9.37 1.34
CA ALA A 384 23.02 9.67 -0.08
C ALA A 384 21.71 9.05 -0.61
N LEU A 385 21.17 8.03 0.06
CA LEU A 385 19.97 7.29 -0.38
C LEU A 385 18.73 7.64 0.44
N ARG A 386 18.84 8.50 1.46
CA ARG A 386 17.75 8.80 2.38
C ARG A 386 16.61 9.54 1.70
N GLY A 387 16.91 10.58 0.92
CA GLY A 387 15.89 11.31 0.15
C GLY A 387 15.14 10.43 -0.84
N LEU A 388 15.84 9.51 -1.51
CA LEU A 388 15.23 8.52 -2.41
C LEU A 388 14.31 7.54 -1.68
N MET A 389 14.70 7.11 -0.48
CA MET A 389 13.87 6.24 0.34
C MET A 389 12.62 6.95 0.86
N VAL A 390 12.73 8.21 1.28
CA VAL A 390 11.54 9.01 1.64
C VAL A 390 10.63 9.20 0.43
N ALA A 391 11.19 9.52 -0.73
CA ALA A 391 10.43 9.58 -1.97
C ALA A 391 9.76 8.24 -2.31
N ALA A 392 10.40 7.10 -2.02
CA ALA A 392 9.81 5.77 -2.20
C ALA A 392 8.61 5.50 -1.27
N PHE A 393 8.65 5.96 -0.01
CA PHE A 393 7.49 5.86 0.87
C PHE A 393 6.38 6.84 0.50
N LEU A 394 6.73 8.07 0.10
CA LEU A 394 5.76 9.00 -0.48
C LEU A 394 5.11 8.38 -1.73
N ALA A 395 5.87 7.70 -2.57
CA ALA A 395 5.37 6.93 -3.70
C ALA A 395 4.41 5.80 -3.31
N ALA A 396 4.73 5.02 -2.27
CA ALA A 396 3.81 4.00 -1.75
C ALA A 396 2.50 4.59 -1.21
N TYR A 397 2.60 5.70 -0.46
CA TYR A 397 1.46 6.41 0.09
C TYR A 397 0.57 7.02 -1.01
N MET A 398 1.16 7.84 -1.88
CA MET A 398 0.43 8.58 -2.92
C MET A 398 -0.22 7.66 -3.96
N SER A 399 0.43 6.55 -4.35
CA SER A 399 -0.16 5.53 -5.23
C SER A 399 -1.48 4.99 -4.66
N THR A 400 -1.51 4.76 -3.34
CA THR A 400 -2.68 4.23 -2.63
C THR A 400 -3.77 5.30 -2.53
N ILE A 401 -3.43 6.51 -2.07
CA ILE A 401 -4.39 7.62 -1.94
C ILE A 401 -5.01 7.97 -3.30
N GLY A 402 -4.21 8.14 -4.36
CA GLY A 402 -4.71 8.48 -5.68
C GLY A 402 -5.64 7.41 -6.25
N THR A 403 -5.33 6.12 -6.02
CA THR A 403 -6.20 5.03 -6.43
C THR A 403 -7.51 5.02 -5.65
N GLN A 404 -7.47 5.17 -4.33
CA GLN A 404 -8.67 5.22 -3.49
C GLN A 404 -9.56 6.41 -3.88
N LEU A 405 -8.99 7.59 -4.10
CA LEU A 405 -9.75 8.77 -4.52
C LEU A 405 -10.42 8.56 -5.89
N ASN A 406 -9.69 8.04 -6.88
CA ASN A 406 -10.26 7.80 -8.21
C ASN A 406 -11.34 6.71 -8.19
N TRP A 407 -11.06 5.58 -7.53
CA TRP A 407 -11.97 4.45 -7.42
C TRP A 407 -13.22 4.78 -6.59
N GLY A 408 -13.06 5.41 -5.42
CA GLY A 408 -14.19 5.81 -4.58
C GLY A 408 -15.10 6.83 -5.27
N THR A 409 -14.50 7.78 -5.98
CA THR A 409 -15.25 8.73 -6.82
C THR A 409 -16.04 8.00 -7.90
N SER A 410 -15.45 6.98 -8.55
CA SER A 410 -16.13 6.23 -9.61
C SER A 410 -17.43 5.57 -9.12
N TYR A 411 -17.44 5.02 -7.91
CA TYR A 411 -18.63 4.43 -7.28
C TYR A 411 -19.68 5.48 -6.99
N LEU A 412 -19.30 6.58 -6.33
CA LEU A 412 -20.24 7.63 -5.96
C LEU A 412 -20.85 8.31 -7.20
N VAL A 413 -20.08 8.46 -8.28
CA VAL A 413 -20.57 9.07 -9.52
C VAL A 413 -21.39 8.09 -10.35
N ASN A 414 -20.84 6.92 -10.70
CA ASN A 414 -21.49 5.99 -11.63
C ASN A 414 -22.67 5.28 -10.98
N ASP A 415 -22.46 4.73 -9.79
CA ASP A 415 -23.41 3.80 -9.17
C ASP A 415 -24.41 4.48 -8.24
N PHE A 416 -24.10 5.69 -7.75
CA PHE A 416 -25.01 6.46 -6.94
C PHE A 416 -25.59 7.68 -7.66
N TYR A 417 -24.76 8.66 -8.01
CA TYR A 417 -25.22 9.94 -8.53
C TYR A 417 -25.89 9.82 -9.91
N ARG A 418 -25.20 9.22 -10.90
CA ARG A 418 -25.72 8.98 -12.26
C ARG A 418 -26.93 8.06 -12.21
N ARG A 419 -26.89 7.02 -11.38
CA ARG A 419 -27.95 6.00 -11.32
C ARG A 419 -29.21 6.46 -10.58
N PHE A 420 -29.14 7.28 -9.54
CA PHE A 420 -30.29 7.61 -8.68
C PHE A 420 -30.69 9.09 -8.65
N LEU A 421 -29.75 10.01 -8.83
CA LEU A 421 -30.02 11.45 -8.68
C LEU A 421 -30.24 12.13 -10.03
N VAL A 422 -29.27 12.04 -10.94
CA VAL A 422 -29.32 12.72 -12.25
C VAL A 422 -29.00 11.71 -13.35
N ARG A 423 -30.03 11.27 -14.10
CA ARG A 423 -29.97 10.07 -14.96
C ARG A 423 -29.69 10.31 -16.45
N GLN A 424 -29.61 11.56 -16.90
CA GLN A 424 -29.45 11.90 -18.34
C GLN A 424 -28.65 13.20 -18.54
N ALA A 425 -27.67 13.48 -17.69
CA ALA A 425 -26.79 14.63 -17.93
C ALA A 425 -25.72 14.28 -18.99
N GLY A 426 -25.09 15.30 -19.57
CA GLY A 426 -23.98 15.10 -20.50
C GLY A 426 -22.71 14.63 -19.78
N GLU A 427 -21.76 14.02 -20.51
CA GLU A 427 -20.50 13.53 -19.93
C GLU A 427 -19.69 14.62 -19.23
N HIS A 428 -19.67 15.85 -19.76
CA HIS A 428 -19.03 16.99 -19.10
C HIS A 428 -19.57 17.26 -17.69
N HIS A 429 -20.88 17.08 -17.47
CA HIS A 429 -21.50 17.22 -16.15
C HIS A 429 -20.96 16.15 -15.20
N TYR A 430 -20.96 14.89 -15.63
CA TYR A 430 -20.48 13.81 -14.77
C TYR A 430 -18.98 13.89 -14.49
N VAL A 431 -18.15 14.35 -15.42
CA VAL A 431 -16.73 14.63 -15.17
C VAL A 431 -16.56 15.76 -14.16
N LEU A 432 -17.37 16.82 -14.24
CA LEU A 432 -17.34 17.91 -13.25
C LEU A 432 -17.77 17.41 -11.86
N VAL A 433 -18.84 16.62 -11.78
CA VAL A 433 -19.29 16.00 -10.51
C VAL A 433 -18.23 15.05 -9.96
N SER A 434 -17.56 14.28 -10.81
CA SER A 434 -16.44 13.41 -10.41
C SER A 434 -15.34 14.21 -9.74
N LYS A 435 -14.93 15.30 -10.38
CA LYS A 435 -13.94 16.25 -9.88
C LYS A 435 -14.35 16.84 -8.52
N THR A 436 -15.60 17.27 -8.37
CA THR A 436 -16.12 17.79 -7.11
C THR A 436 -16.12 16.72 -6.01
N ILE A 437 -16.57 15.50 -6.32
CA ILE A 437 -16.59 14.39 -5.35
C ILE A 437 -15.18 13.99 -4.93
N THR A 438 -14.20 14.00 -5.84
CA THR A 438 -12.78 13.77 -5.48
C THR A 438 -12.30 14.81 -4.46
N VAL A 439 -12.67 16.09 -4.61
CA VAL A 439 -12.34 17.13 -3.62
C VAL A 439 -13.07 16.89 -2.30
N ILE A 440 -14.34 16.48 -2.33
CA ILE A 440 -15.11 16.16 -1.12
C ILE A 440 -14.51 14.96 -0.37
N LEU A 441 -13.98 13.94 -1.07
CA LEU A 441 -13.32 12.80 -0.42
C LEU A 441 -11.96 13.17 0.21
N VAL A 442 -11.32 14.24 -0.27
CA VAL A 442 -10.07 14.77 0.28
C VAL A 442 -10.33 15.57 1.57
N LEU A 443 -11.46 16.28 1.62
CA LEU A 443 -11.92 17.04 2.79
C LEU A 443 -12.47 16.10 3.87
#